data_AF-A0A329TWY8-F1
#
_entry.id   AF-A0A329TWY8-F1
#
_cell.length_a   1.000
_cell.length_b   1.000
_cell.length_c   1.000
_cell.angle_alpha   90.00
_cell.angle_beta   90.00
_cell.angle_gamma   90.00
#
_symmetry.space_group_name_H-M   'P 1'
#
loop_
_entity.id
_entity.type
_entity.pdbx_description
1 polymer ?
#
loop_
_entity_poly.entity_id
_entity_poly.type
_entity_poly.pdbx_seq_one_letter_code
_entity_poly.pdbx_strand_id
1 'polypeptide(L)'
;CSAKIEKEVGELGGVASSTVNLMNQTLTVQAGTSVATSLLDTVTTIVHSHEPDVEVSEKTEPAVTKVYLLKGLDCPNCSAKIEKEVGELDGVTSSTVNLMNQTLTVQAGTSVATSLLDTVTTIVHSHEPDVEVSEKTEPAVTKVYLLKGLDCPNCSAKIEKEVGELDGVTSSTVNLMNQTLTVQAGTSVATSLLDTVTTIVHSHEPDVEVSEKTEPAVTKVYLLKGLDCPNCSAKIEKEVGELDGVTSSTVNLMNQTLTVQAGTSVAASLLD
;
A
#
# COMPACT_ATOMS: atom_id res chain seq x y z
N CYS A 1 23.49 -29.40 17.05
CA CYS A 1 22.07 -29.39 17.47
C CYS A 1 21.12 -29.33 16.28
N SER A 2 21.37 -28.47 15.29
CA SER A 2 20.54 -28.32 14.07
C SER A 2 20.04 -29.61 13.41
N ALA A 3 20.91 -30.57 13.09
CA ALA A 3 20.50 -31.82 12.43
C ALA A 3 19.58 -32.72 13.28
N LYS A 4 19.63 -32.60 14.62
CA LYS A 4 18.71 -33.33 15.51
C LYS A 4 17.35 -32.65 15.56
N ILE A 5 17.34 -31.32 15.65
CA ILE A 5 16.12 -30.50 15.58
C ILE A 5 15.40 -30.75 14.25
N GLU A 6 16.12 -30.73 13.13
CA GLU A 6 15.57 -31.03 11.80
C GLU A 6 14.95 -32.42 11.73
N LYS A 7 15.63 -33.43 12.28
CA LYS A 7 15.11 -34.79 12.31
C LYS A 7 13.85 -34.91 13.18
N GLU A 8 13.86 -34.38 14.40
CA GLU A 8 12.73 -34.49 15.33
C GLU A 8 11.51 -33.71 14.84
N VAL A 9 11.70 -32.51 14.26
CA VAL A 9 10.61 -31.75 13.65
C VAL A 9 10.07 -32.45 12.40
N GLY A 10 10.93 -33.11 11.62
CA GLY A 10 10.51 -33.88 10.45
C GLY A 10 9.73 -35.16 10.78
N GLU A 11 9.84 -35.69 11.99
CA GLU A 11 9.10 -36.86 12.46
C GLU A 11 7.71 -36.49 13.05
N LEU A 12 7.38 -35.20 13.14
CA LEU A 12 6.06 -34.75 13.60
C LEU A 12 4.96 -35.14 12.60
N GLY A 13 3.82 -35.58 13.14
CA GLY A 13 2.66 -35.97 12.33
C GLY A 13 2.17 -34.82 11.44
N GLY A 14 2.16 -35.05 10.13
CA GLY A 14 1.69 -34.06 9.14
C GLY A 14 2.77 -33.07 8.67
N VAL A 15 4.02 -33.24 9.09
CA VAL A 15 5.18 -32.55 8.49
C VAL A 15 5.69 -33.35 7.30
N ALA A 16 5.79 -32.70 6.14
CA ALA A 16 6.34 -33.26 4.91
C ALA A 16 7.85 -33.08 4.80
N SER A 17 8.37 -31.95 5.29
CA SER A 17 9.81 -31.69 5.38
C SER A 17 10.13 -30.68 6.48
N SER A 18 11.34 -30.75 7.00
CA SER A 18 11.89 -29.69 7.83
C SER A 18 13.34 -29.44 7.43
N THR A 19 13.82 -28.19 7.51
CA THR A 19 15.19 -27.83 7.13
C THR A 19 15.68 -26.67 7.99
N VAL A 20 16.84 -26.84 8.62
CA VAL A 20 17.49 -25.79 9.42
C VAL A 20 18.54 -25.07 8.57
N ASN A 21 18.37 -23.77 8.39
CA ASN A 21 19.38 -22.90 7.80
C ASN A 21 20.12 -22.11 8.89
N LEU A 22 21.35 -22.54 9.19
CA LEU A 22 22.21 -21.90 10.20
C LEU A 22 22.74 -20.52 9.80
N MET A 23 22.85 -20.23 8.50
CA MET A 23 23.30 -18.91 8.04
C MET A 23 22.23 -17.85 8.28
N ASN A 24 20.97 -18.20 8.05
CA ASN A 24 19.83 -17.29 8.18
C ASN A 24 19.09 -17.44 9.51
N GLN A 25 19.51 -18.39 10.36
CA GLN A 25 18.86 -18.75 11.62
C GLN A 25 17.36 -19.09 11.44
N THR A 26 17.01 -19.80 10.37
CA THR A 26 15.62 -20.17 10.06
C THR A 26 15.42 -21.67 10.08
N LEU A 27 14.32 -22.14 10.70
CA LEU A 27 13.79 -23.48 10.55
C LEU A 27 12.57 -23.42 9.62
N THR A 28 12.69 -23.98 8.42
CA THR A 28 11.59 -24.09 7.47
C THR A 28 10.89 -25.43 7.68
N VAL A 29 9.57 -25.41 7.87
CA VAL A 29 8.75 -26.62 8.05
C VAL A 29 7.65 -26.62 6.99
N GLN A 30 7.61 -27.64 6.14
CA GLN A 30 6.46 -27.87 5.26
C GLN A 30 5.50 -28.82 5.95
N ALA A 31 4.30 -28.36 6.29
CA ALA A 31 3.28 -29.17 6.95
C ALA A 31 1.92 -29.03 6.25
N GLY A 32 1.06 -30.04 6.38
CA GLY A 32 -0.32 -29.98 5.89
C GLY A 32 -1.18 -28.99 6.68
N THR A 33 -2.26 -28.50 6.06
CA THR A 33 -3.16 -27.46 6.60
C THR A 33 -3.81 -27.79 7.95
N SER A 34 -3.82 -29.05 8.38
CA SER A 34 -4.39 -29.50 9.65
C SER A 34 -3.47 -29.37 10.87
N VAL A 35 -2.22 -28.91 10.72
CA VAL A 35 -1.18 -28.95 11.78
C VAL A 35 -0.85 -27.56 12.35
N ALA A 36 -1.31 -26.48 11.71
CA ALA A 36 -0.81 -25.12 11.95
C ALA A 36 -1.04 -24.58 13.38
N THR A 37 -2.12 -24.97 14.07
CA THR A 37 -2.50 -24.37 15.35
C THR A 37 -1.70 -24.86 16.57
N SER A 38 -0.91 -25.94 16.47
CA SER A 38 -0.07 -26.45 17.58
C SER A 38 1.39 -26.72 17.19
N LEU A 39 1.78 -26.35 15.96
CA LEU A 39 3.13 -26.62 15.45
C LEU A 39 4.17 -25.74 16.15
N LEU A 40 3.87 -24.46 16.40
CA LEU A 40 4.80 -23.53 17.05
C LEU A 40 5.18 -23.99 18.46
N ASP A 41 4.21 -24.39 19.30
CA ASP A 41 4.48 -24.87 20.66
C ASP A 41 5.36 -26.15 20.68
N THR A 42 5.08 -27.05 19.73
CA THR A 42 5.81 -28.32 19.61
C THR A 42 7.24 -28.08 19.11
N VAL A 43 7.40 -27.25 18.09
CA VAL A 43 8.71 -26.84 17.56
C VAL A 43 9.51 -26.10 18.63
N THR A 44 8.88 -25.19 19.37
CA THR A 44 9.50 -24.47 20.50
C THR A 44 10.03 -25.44 21.56
N THR A 45 9.24 -26.46 21.90
CA THR A 45 9.65 -27.50 22.85
C THR A 45 10.87 -28.30 22.35
N ILE A 46 10.90 -28.67 21.08
CA ILE A 46 12.02 -29.42 20.46
C ILE A 46 13.29 -28.56 20.39
N VAL A 47 13.15 -27.28 20.06
CA VAL A 47 14.28 -26.35 20.02
C VAL A 47 14.85 -26.16 21.42
N HIS A 48 14.01 -25.86 22.41
CA HIS A 48 14.45 -25.67 23.80
C HIS A 48 15.04 -26.93 24.45
N SER A 49 14.65 -28.13 24.02
CA SER A 49 15.26 -29.38 24.52
C SER A 49 16.72 -29.54 24.11
N HIS A 50 17.13 -28.88 23.02
CA HIS A 50 18.49 -28.89 22.50
C HIS A 50 19.25 -27.59 22.81
N GLU A 51 18.55 -26.46 22.80
CA GLU A 51 19.08 -25.10 22.88
C GLU A 51 18.09 -24.25 23.71
N PRO A 52 18.15 -24.28 25.07
CA PRO A 52 17.17 -23.64 25.93
C PRO A 52 17.17 -22.11 25.87
N ASP A 53 18.23 -21.51 25.34
CA ASP A 53 18.41 -20.05 25.22
C ASP A 53 17.90 -19.48 23.88
N VAL A 54 17.36 -20.32 22.98
CA VAL A 54 16.89 -19.89 21.66
C VAL A 54 15.43 -19.47 21.73
N GLU A 55 15.15 -18.19 21.51
CA GLU A 55 13.78 -17.72 21.33
C GLU A 55 13.22 -18.19 19.98
N VAL A 56 12.08 -18.89 20.02
CA VAL A 56 11.38 -19.39 18.84
C VAL A 56 10.15 -18.54 18.59
N SER A 57 10.05 -17.97 17.40
CA SER A 57 8.89 -17.20 16.95
C SER A 57 8.59 -17.52 15.49
N GLU A 58 7.32 -17.53 15.11
CA GLU A 58 6.95 -17.58 13.70
C GLU A 58 7.38 -16.29 12.99
N LYS A 59 8.01 -16.45 11.82
CA LYS A 59 8.24 -15.33 10.93
C LYS A 59 6.92 -15.00 10.23
N THR A 60 6.19 -14.02 10.76
CA THR A 60 5.01 -13.46 10.09
C THR A 60 5.50 -12.76 8.82
N GLU A 61 5.12 -13.27 7.65
CA GLU A 61 5.36 -12.54 6.40
C GLU A 61 4.55 -11.24 6.42
N PRO A 62 5.11 -10.11 5.95
CA PRO A 62 4.34 -8.89 5.81
C PRO A 62 3.15 -9.16 4.89
N ALA A 63 1.95 -8.87 5.38
CA ALA A 63 0.69 -9.07 4.69
C ALA A 63 0.24 -7.75 4.05
N VAL A 64 -0.19 -7.81 2.80
CA VAL A 64 -0.77 -6.70 2.05
C VAL A 64 -2.26 -6.94 1.85
N THR A 65 -3.04 -5.87 1.95
CA THR A 65 -4.47 -5.89 1.63
C THR A 65 -4.68 -5.33 0.23
N LYS A 66 -5.28 -6.14 -0.63
CA LYS A 66 -5.67 -5.78 -2.00
C LYS A 66 -7.18 -5.72 -2.11
N VAL A 67 -7.70 -4.74 -2.84
CA VAL A 67 -9.13 -4.62 -3.13
C VAL A 67 -9.32 -4.74 -4.63
N TYR A 68 -10.19 -5.65 -5.06
CA TYR A 68 -10.56 -5.86 -6.45
C TYR A 68 -12.00 -5.39 -6.66
N LEU A 69 -12.26 -4.75 -7.80
CA LEU A 69 -13.57 -4.39 -8.28
C LEU A 69 -14.04 -5.48 -9.25
N LEU A 70 -15.22 -6.04 -9.00
CA LEU A 70 -15.84 -7.15 -9.71
C LEU A 70 -17.09 -6.66 -10.44
N LYS A 71 -16.91 -5.82 -11.47
CA LYS A 71 -18.06 -5.18 -12.14
C LYS A 71 -18.92 -6.23 -12.83
N GLY A 72 -20.21 -6.20 -12.53
CA GLY A 72 -21.18 -7.16 -13.07
C GLY A 72 -21.46 -8.34 -12.16
N LEU A 73 -20.73 -8.53 -11.06
CA LEU A 73 -21.03 -9.59 -10.09
C LEU A 73 -22.33 -9.25 -9.35
N ASP A 74 -23.38 -10.06 -9.53
CA ASP A 74 -24.68 -9.88 -8.88
C ASP A 74 -25.26 -11.15 -8.24
N CYS A 75 -24.62 -12.30 -8.42
CA CYS A 75 -25.08 -13.58 -7.91
C CYS A 75 -24.50 -13.92 -6.51
N PRO A 76 -25.33 -14.02 -5.44
CA PRO A 76 -24.85 -14.33 -4.08
C PRO A 76 -24.19 -15.70 -3.93
N ASN A 77 -24.61 -16.68 -4.74
CA ASN A 77 -24.01 -18.01 -4.72
C ASN A 77 -22.64 -18.01 -5.40
N CYS A 78 -22.47 -17.25 -6.48
CA CYS A 78 -21.18 -17.10 -7.14
C CYS A 78 -20.22 -16.31 -6.25
N SER A 79 -20.67 -15.23 -5.61
CA SER A 79 -19.83 -14.46 -4.69
C SER A 79 -19.31 -15.29 -3.52
N ALA A 80 -20.15 -16.16 -2.93
CA ALA A 80 -19.72 -17.05 -1.85
C ALA A 80 -18.68 -18.10 -2.29
N LYS A 81 -18.81 -18.61 -3.53
CA LYS A 81 -17.82 -19.55 -4.09
C LYS A 81 -16.49 -18.85 -4.38
N ILE A 82 -16.54 -17.68 -5.00
CA ILE A 82 -15.35 -16.86 -5.30
C ILE A 82 -14.64 -16.49 -4.00
N GLU A 83 -15.37 -15.99 -2.99
CA GLU A 83 -14.80 -15.64 -1.69
C GLU A 83 -14.04 -16.81 -1.07
N LYS A 84 -14.67 -18.00 -1.07
CA LYS A 84 -14.10 -19.22 -0.54
C LYS A 84 -12.86 -19.69 -1.31
N GLU A 85 -12.95 -19.81 -2.63
CA GLU A 85 -11.83 -20.29 -3.46
C GLU A 85 -10.63 -19.34 -3.41
N VAL A 86 -10.87 -18.02 -3.38
CA VAL A 86 -9.79 -17.04 -3.18
C VAL A 86 -9.19 -17.14 -1.78
N GLY A 87 -10.00 -17.42 -0.76
CA GLY A 87 -9.54 -17.62 0.62
C GLY A 87 -8.75 -18.92 0.84
N GLU A 88 -8.88 -19.91 -0.06
CA GLU A 88 -8.13 -21.17 -0.05
C GLU A 88 -6.79 -21.08 -0.80
N LEU A 89 -6.47 -19.94 -1.42
CA LEU A 89 -5.21 -19.73 -2.12
C LEU A 89 -4.02 -19.70 -1.15
N ASP A 90 -2.92 -20.34 -1.55
CA ASP A 90 -1.66 -20.30 -0.81
C ASP A 90 -1.16 -18.86 -0.65
N GLY A 91 -0.86 -18.47 0.59
CA GLY A 91 -0.43 -17.12 0.93
C GLY A 91 -1.57 -16.11 1.13
N VAL A 92 -2.84 -16.50 0.98
CA VAL A 92 -4.00 -15.66 1.37
C VAL A 92 -4.37 -15.93 2.83
N THR A 93 -4.47 -14.88 3.63
CA THR A 93 -4.88 -14.93 5.04
C THR A 93 -6.38 -14.73 5.19
N SER A 94 -6.97 -13.84 4.38
CA SER A 94 -8.42 -13.60 4.38
C SER A 94 -8.93 -13.11 3.02
N SER A 95 -10.19 -13.39 2.74
CA SER A 95 -10.90 -13.01 1.53
C SER A 95 -12.33 -12.62 1.92
N THR A 96 -12.83 -11.48 1.45
CA THR A 96 -14.18 -11.01 1.78
C THR A 96 -14.78 -10.27 0.59
N VAL A 97 -15.93 -10.74 0.13
CA VAL A 97 -16.70 -10.13 -0.95
C VAL A 97 -17.79 -9.24 -0.37
N ASN A 98 -17.86 -8.01 -0.85
CA ASN A 98 -18.98 -7.11 -0.65
C ASN A 98 -19.76 -7.01 -1.96
N LEU A 99 -20.84 -7.80 -2.07
CA LEU A 99 -21.67 -7.85 -3.27
C LEU A 99 -22.39 -6.51 -3.56
N MET A 100 -22.74 -5.75 -2.52
CA MET A 100 -23.38 -4.44 -2.68
C MET A 100 -22.45 -3.43 -3.35
N ASN A 101 -21.16 -3.47 -3.01
CA ASN A 101 -20.14 -2.61 -3.60
C ASN A 101 -19.43 -3.25 -4.80
N GLN A 102 -19.75 -4.51 -5.12
CA GLN A 102 -19.06 -5.32 -6.12
C GLN A 102 -17.53 -5.32 -5.91
N THR A 103 -17.10 -5.48 -4.65
CA THR A 103 -15.67 -5.48 -4.29
C THR A 103 -15.26 -6.78 -3.60
N LEU A 104 -14.05 -7.25 -3.86
CA LEU A 104 -13.40 -8.35 -3.16
C LEU A 104 -12.14 -7.82 -2.46
N THR A 105 -12.10 -7.93 -1.13
CA THR A 105 -10.93 -7.57 -0.32
C THR A 105 -10.16 -8.84 0.01
N VAL A 106 -8.87 -8.87 -0.30
CA VAL A 106 -7.98 -10.01 -0.07
C VAL A 106 -6.78 -9.56 0.74
N GLN A 107 -6.52 -10.22 1.86
CA GLN A 107 -5.30 -10.06 2.63
C GLN A 107 -4.37 -11.22 2.29
N ALA A 108 -3.18 -10.92 1.78
CA ALA A 108 -2.23 -11.93 1.32
C ALA A 108 -0.79 -11.55 1.66
N GLY A 109 0.11 -12.54 1.73
CA GLY A 109 1.55 -12.29 1.86
C GLY A 109 2.09 -11.47 0.69
N THR A 110 3.07 -10.60 0.96
CA THR A 110 3.76 -9.81 -0.08
C THR A 110 4.37 -10.67 -1.20
N SER A 111 4.72 -11.92 -0.91
CA SER A 111 5.28 -12.90 -1.85
C SER A 111 4.34 -13.28 -2.99
N VAL A 112 3.02 -13.26 -2.77
CA VAL A 112 1.99 -13.65 -3.76
C VAL A 112 1.24 -12.45 -4.36
N ALA A 113 1.47 -11.24 -3.84
CA ALA A 113 0.72 -10.04 -4.18
C ALA A 113 0.75 -9.69 -5.69
N THR A 114 1.86 -9.96 -6.38
CA THR A 114 2.03 -9.61 -7.80
C THR A 114 1.23 -10.52 -8.74
N SER A 115 1.08 -11.80 -8.39
CA SER A 115 0.32 -12.79 -9.18
C SER A 115 -1.14 -12.91 -8.77
N LEU A 116 -1.54 -12.20 -7.72
CA LEU A 116 -2.86 -12.33 -7.12
C LEU A 116 -3.97 -11.86 -8.07
N LEU A 117 -3.74 -10.79 -8.83
CA LEU A 117 -4.71 -10.27 -9.80
C LEU A 117 -5.07 -11.31 -10.87
N ASP A 118 -4.07 -11.93 -11.51
CA ASP A 118 -4.31 -12.94 -12.55
C ASP A 118 -5.04 -14.17 -12.00
N THR A 119 -4.68 -14.59 -10.79
CA THR A 119 -5.28 -15.74 -10.11
C THR A 119 -6.73 -15.46 -9.75
N VAL A 120 -7.01 -14.29 -9.15
CA VAL A 120 -8.36 -13.85 -8.80
C VAL A 120 -9.23 -13.71 -10.06
N THR A 121 -8.70 -13.10 -11.13
CA THR A 121 -9.43 -12.98 -12.40
C THR A 121 -9.82 -14.35 -12.96
N THR A 122 -8.90 -15.32 -12.92
CA THR A 122 -9.17 -16.70 -13.39
C THR A 122 -10.28 -17.37 -12.58
N ILE A 123 -10.24 -17.25 -11.25
CA ILE A 123 -11.28 -17.80 -10.37
C ILE A 123 -12.63 -17.14 -10.66
N VAL A 124 -12.67 -15.81 -10.73
CA VAL A 124 -13.90 -15.06 -11.00
C VAL A 124 -14.51 -15.48 -12.34
N HIS A 125 -13.72 -15.53 -13.42
CA HIS A 125 -14.20 -15.92 -14.76
C HIS A 125 -14.64 -17.38 -14.86
N SER A 126 -14.18 -18.25 -13.95
CA SER A 126 -14.64 -19.64 -13.89
C SER A 126 -16.08 -19.77 -13.37
N HIS A 127 -16.53 -18.85 -12.52
CA HIS A 127 -17.89 -18.81 -12.00
C HIS A 127 -18.77 -17.84 -12.79
N GLU A 128 -18.25 -16.67 -13.16
CA GLU A 128 -18.92 -15.64 -13.95
C GLU A 128 -17.99 -15.03 -15.02
N PRO A 129 -18.07 -15.50 -16.29
CA PRO A 129 -17.17 -15.06 -17.35
C PRO A 129 -17.40 -13.62 -17.81
N ASP A 130 -18.58 -13.05 -17.52
CA ASP A 130 -18.96 -11.69 -17.93
C ASP A 130 -18.52 -10.60 -16.93
N VAL A 131 -17.93 -11.00 -15.78
CA VAL A 131 -17.49 -10.07 -14.74
C VAL A 131 -16.16 -9.42 -15.13
N GLU A 132 -16.08 -8.09 -15.09
CA GLU A 132 -14.81 -7.38 -15.26
C GLU A 132 -14.09 -7.26 -13.92
N VAL A 133 -12.87 -7.81 -13.85
CA VAL A 133 -12.01 -7.75 -12.67
C VAL A 133 -10.95 -6.68 -12.87
N SER A 134 -10.84 -5.76 -11.91
CA SER A 134 -9.78 -4.76 -11.87
C SER A 134 -9.31 -4.51 -10.45
N GLU A 135 -8.03 -4.24 -10.26
CA GLU A 135 -7.52 -3.83 -8.95
C GLU A 135 -7.96 -2.40 -8.65
N LYS A 136 -8.59 -2.21 -7.50
CA LYS A 136 -8.90 -0.88 -6.96
C LYS A 136 -7.62 -0.33 -6.32
N THR A 137 -6.78 0.29 -7.13
CA THR A 137 -5.72 1.17 -6.62
C THR A 137 -6.35 2.41 -6.01
N GLU A 138 -6.03 2.69 -4.74
CA GLU A 138 -6.28 4.02 -4.16
C GLU A 138 -5.59 5.08 -5.03
N PRO A 139 -6.16 6.28 -5.18
CA PRO A 139 -5.47 7.37 -5.85
C PRO A 139 -4.13 7.61 -5.14
N ALA A 140 -3.04 7.48 -5.88
CA ALA A 140 -1.70 7.68 -5.36
C ALA A 140 -1.32 9.15 -5.51
N VAL A 141 -0.88 9.76 -4.42
CA VAL A 141 -0.28 11.10 -4.42
C VAL A 141 1.23 10.98 -4.35
N THR A 142 1.91 11.88 -5.05
CA THR A 142 3.36 12.01 -4.94
C THR A 142 3.68 13.17 -4.00
N LYS A 143 4.39 12.87 -2.92
CA LYS A 143 4.90 13.85 -1.96
C LYS A 143 6.41 13.95 -2.11
N VAL A 144 6.93 15.17 -2.04
CA VAL A 144 8.38 15.41 -2.06
C VAL A 144 8.76 16.05 -0.73
N TYR A 145 9.70 15.45 -0.03
CA TYR A 145 10.25 15.96 1.23
C TYR A 145 11.66 16.47 0.99
N LEU A 146 12.00 17.60 1.59
CA LEU A 146 13.35 18.13 1.64
C LEU A 146 13.99 17.67 2.95
N LEU A 147 15.18 17.06 2.85
CA LEU A 147 15.96 16.45 3.92
C LEU A 147 17.26 17.23 4.12
N LYS A 148 17.17 18.47 4.60
CA LYS A 148 18.37 19.33 4.68
C LYS A 148 19.36 18.76 5.69
N GLY A 149 20.60 18.63 5.24
CA GLY A 149 21.69 18.07 6.06
C GLY A 149 21.95 16.60 5.79
N LEU A 150 21.08 15.89 5.05
CA LEU A 150 21.34 14.50 4.67
C LEU A 150 22.47 14.43 3.63
N ASP A 151 23.60 13.82 4.01
CA ASP A 151 24.78 13.66 3.15
C ASP A 151 25.37 12.25 3.15
N CYS A 152 24.86 11.34 3.99
CA CYS A 152 25.36 9.98 4.12
C CYS A 152 24.63 8.99 3.18
N PRO A 153 25.32 8.35 2.22
CA PRO A 153 24.69 7.41 1.28
C PRO A 153 24.12 6.15 1.93
N ASN A 154 24.72 5.70 3.03
CA ASN A 154 24.22 4.56 3.77
C ASN A 154 22.95 4.91 4.55
N CYS A 155 22.86 6.11 5.12
CA CYS A 155 21.66 6.59 5.80
C CYS A 155 20.52 6.77 4.81
N SER A 156 20.77 7.39 3.65
CA SER A 156 19.74 7.57 2.63
C SER A 156 19.15 6.24 2.13
N ALA A 157 19.99 5.21 1.95
CA ALA A 157 19.50 3.90 1.50
C ALA A 157 18.62 3.22 2.56
N LYS A 158 18.95 3.37 3.85
CA LYS A 158 18.12 2.86 4.95
C LYS A 158 16.79 3.62 5.04
N ILE A 159 16.83 4.95 4.98
CA ILE A 159 15.64 5.81 5.01
C ILE A 159 14.73 5.47 3.82
N GLU A 160 15.28 5.38 2.60
CA GLU A 160 14.53 5.02 1.39
C GLU A 160 13.81 3.69 1.56
N LYS A 161 14.52 2.68 2.08
CA LYS A 161 13.98 1.35 2.31
C LYS A 161 12.88 1.36 3.37
N GLU A 162 13.13 1.92 4.55
CA GLU A 162 12.16 1.93 5.65
C GLU A 162 10.91 2.74 5.29
N VAL A 163 11.05 3.87 4.59
CA VAL A 163 9.89 4.62 4.08
C VAL A 163 9.14 3.84 3.01
N GLY A 164 9.84 3.08 2.17
CA GLY A 164 9.23 2.22 1.15
C GLY A 164 8.49 1.01 1.71
N GLU A 165 8.82 0.57 2.93
CA GLU A 165 8.15 -0.51 3.64
C GLU A 165 6.93 -0.05 4.44
N LEU A 166 6.64 1.26 4.46
CA LEU A 166 5.45 1.81 5.13
C LEU A 166 4.15 1.37 4.43
N ASP A 167 3.16 1.01 5.24
CA ASP A 167 1.82 0.69 4.76
C ASP A 167 1.22 1.85 3.97
N GLY A 168 0.76 1.56 2.75
CA GLY A 168 0.18 2.56 1.85
C GLY A 168 1.21 3.35 1.03
N VAL A 169 2.51 3.12 1.20
CA VAL A 169 3.56 3.62 0.30
C VAL A 169 3.76 2.66 -0.86
N THR A 170 3.70 3.18 -2.09
CA THR A 170 3.94 2.44 -3.33
C THR A 170 5.39 2.53 -3.77
N SER A 171 6.03 3.68 -3.58
CA SER A 171 7.44 3.87 -3.90
C SER A 171 8.07 4.98 -3.07
N SER A 172 9.37 4.88 -2.88
CA SER A 172 10.20 5.77 -2.07
C SER A 172 11.53 5.93 -2.80
N THR A 173 11.99 7.15 -3.02
CA THR A 173 13.25 7.42 -3.72
C THR A 173 13.94 8.64 -3.14
N VAL A 174 15.15 8.47 -2.65
CA VAL A 174 16.01 9.54 -2.14
C VAL A 174 16.95 10.01 -3.24
N ASN A 175 16.99 11.32 -3.43
CA ASN A 175 17.98 12.02 -4.23
C ASN A 175 18.89 12.81 -3.29
N LEU A 176 20.05 12.23 -2.95
CA LEU A 176 21.07 12.87 -2.10
C LEU A 176 21.60 14.17 -2.69
N MET A 177 21.76 14.25 -4.01
CA MET A 177 22.29 15.45 -4.68
C MET A 177 21.37 16.66 -4.46
N ASN A 178 20.06 16.42 -4.46
CA ASN A 178 19.06 17.45 -4.22
C ASN A 178 18.57 17.48 -2.75
N GLN A 179 19.05 16.56 -1.92
CA GLN A 179 18.56 16.32 -0.56
C GLN A 179 17.04 16.18 -0.50
N THR A 180 16.45 15.43 -1.44
CA THR A 180 14.99 15.23 -1.52
C THR A 180 14.60 13.77 -1.44
N LEU A 181 13.50 13.46 -0.76
CA LEU A 181 12.85 12.17 -0.74
C LEU A 181 11.49 12.28 -1.44
N THR A 182 11.30 11.54 -2.53
CA THR A 182 10.03 11.43 -3.24
C THR A 182 9.32 10.17 -2.79
N VAL A 183 8.07 10.30 -2.33
CA VAL A 183 7.25 9.19 -1.87
C VAL A 183 5.94 9.18 -2.64
N GLN A 184 5.61 8.05 -3.23
CA GLN A 184 4.30 7.79 -3.82
C GLN A 184 3.49 6.97 -2.82
N ALA A 185 2.36 7.51 -2.36
CA ALA A 185 1.54 6.85 -1.35
C ALA A 185 0.04 7.07 -1.61
N GLY A 186 -0.81 6.21 -1.05
CA GLY A 186 -2.26 6.39 -1.10
C GLY A 186 -2.70 7.69 -0.42
N THR A 187 -3.77 8.32 -0.91
CA THR A 187 -4.34 9.55 -0.32
C THR A 187 -4.67 9.41 1.17
N SER A 188 -5.01 8.21 1.62
CA SER A 188 -5.38 7.89 3.00
C SER A 188 -4.23 8.07 4.01
N VAL A 189 -2.98 7.83 3.60
CA VAL A 189 -1.77 7.96 4.45
C VAL A 189 -1.01 9.26 4.24
N ALA A 190 -1.33 10.01 3.17
CA ALA A 190 -0.60 11.22 2.78
C ALA A 190 -0.52 12.30 3.87
N THR A 191 -1.54 12.41 4.74
CA THR A 191 -1.59 13.42 5.81
C THR A 191 -0.66 13.09 6.98
N SER A 192 -0.53 11.82 7.35
CA SER A 192 0.36 11.35 8.42
C SER A 192 1.79 11.07 7.96
N LEU A 193 2.00 11.02 6.64
CA LEU A 193 3.27 10.62 6.05
C LEU A 193 4.43 11.54 6.45
N LEU A 194 4.19 12.84 6.62
CA LEU A 194 5.23 13.79 7.06
C LEU A 194 5.78 13.44 8.45
N ASP A 195 4.90 13.13 9.42
CA ASP A 195 5.31 12.81 10.79
C ASP A 195 6.08 11.48 10.84
N THR A 196 5.60 10.47 10.11
CA THR A 196 6.25 9.16 10.01
C THR A 196 7.62 9.27 9.35
N VAL A 197 7.72 9.96 8.21
CA VAL A 197 9.00 10.20 7.51
C VAL A 197 9.97 10.96 8.40
N THR A 198 9.51 11.98 9.12
CA THR A 198 10.35 12.76 10.05
C THR A 198 10.93 11.86 11.15
N THR A 199 10.10 11.00 11.72
CA THR A 199 10.52 10.04 12.76
C THR A 199 11.59 9.07 12.24
N ILE A 200 11.38 8.50 11.05
CA ILE A 200 12.34 7.59 10.42
C ILE A 200 13.66 8.31 10.17
N VAL A 201 13.61 9.50 9.55
CA VAL A 201 14.82 10.29 9.25
C VAL A 201 15.60 10.60 10.53
N HIS A 202 14.95 11.09 11.58
CA HIS A 202 15.62 11.43 12.86
C HIS A 202 16.17 10.22 13.62
N SER A 203 15.66 9.02 13.35
CA SER A 203 16.21 7.79 13.91
C SER A 203 17.59 7.42 13.33
N HIS A 204 17.84 7.78 12.07
CA HIS A 204 19.13 7.53 11.40
C HIS A 204 20.04 8.78 11.44
N GLU A 205 19.46 9.97 11.29
CA GLU A 205 20.16 11.26 11.34
C GLU A 205 19.35 12.33 12.09
N PRO A 206 19.63 12.56 13.38
CA PRO A 206 18.86 13.48 14.22
C PRO A 206 19.02 14.95 13.84
N ASP A 207 20.09 15.30 13.13
CA ASP A 207 20.41 16.68 12.74
C ASP A 207 19.74 17.10 11.42
N VAL A 208 19.04 16.18 10.73
CA VAL A 208 18.40 16.47 9.44
C VAL A 208 17.08 17.22 9.64
N GLU A 209 16.92 18.35 8.94
CA GLU A 209 15.65 19.05 8.90
C GLU A 209 14.75 18.48 7.80
N VAL A 210 13.57 17.97 8.19
CA VAL A 210 12.56 17.44 7.27
C VAL A 210 11.48 18.48 7.03
N SER A 211 11.15 18.75 5.77
CA SER A 211 10.03 19.61 5.40
C SER A 211 9.36 19.13 4.11
N GLU A 212 8.04 19.26 4.02
CA GLU A 212 7.33 18.93 2.77
C GLU A 212 7.56 20.03 1.74
N LYS A 213 8.08 19.66 0.57
CA LYS A 213 8.16 20.52 -0.60
C LYS A 213 6.78 20.54 -1.24
N THR A 214 5.99 21.56 -0.90
CA THR A 214 4.75 21.84 -1.62
C THR A 214 5.12 22.27 -3.05
N GLU A 215 4.60 21.56 -4.06
CA GLU A 215 4.66 22.05 -5.44
C GLU A 215 4.10 23.48 -5.48
N PRO A 216 4.73 24.41 -6.21
CA PRO A 216 4.23 25.77 -6.28
C PRO A 216 2.84 25.77 -6.89
N ALA A 217 1.84 26.21 -6.13
CA ALA A 217 0.47 26.36 -6.61
C ALA A 217 0.48 27.28 -7.83
N VAL A 218 0.06 26.77 -8.98
CA VAL A 218 -0.05 27.57 -10.20
C VAL A 218 -1.33 28.38 -10.07
N THR A 219 -1.18 29.70 -10.02
CA THR A 219 -2.32 30.62 -10.04
C THR A 219 -2.59 31.02 -11.49
N LYS A 220 -3.75 30.63 -12.02
CA LYS A 220 -4.25 31.10 -13.32
C LYS A 220 -5.40 32.07 -13.11
N VAL A 221 -5.43 33.14 -13.91
CA VAL A 221 -6.49 34.14 -13.91
C VAL A 221 -7.18 34.11 -15.27
N TYR A 222 -8.47 33.81 -15.28
CA TYR A 222 -9.32 33.77 -16.46
C TYR A 222 -10.23 34.99 -16.50
N LEU A 223 -10.41 35.58 -17.68
CA LEU A 223 -11.26 36.74 -17.88
C LEU A 223 -12.67 36.31 -18.29
N LEU A 224 -13.67 36.64 -17.47
CA LEU A 224 -15.08 36.26 -17.64
C LEU A 224 -15.91 37.45 -18.18
N LYS A 225 -15.60 37.89 -19.40
CA LYS A 225 -16.27 39.04 -20.03
C LYS A 225 -17.79 38.88 -19.99
N GLY A 226 -18.47 39.85 -19.39
CA GLY A 226 -19.93 39.89 -19.33
C GLY A 226 -20.56 39.10 -18.16
N LEU A 227 -19.76 38.57 -17.23
CA LEU A 227 -20.30 37.99 -15.99
C LEU A 227 -20.71 39.12 -15.03
N ASP A 228 -22.02 39.25 -14.79
CA ASP A 228 -22.61 40.27 -13.91
C ASP A 228 -23.59 39.70 -12.88
N CYS A 229 -23.83 38.39 -12.91
CA CYS A 229 -24.80 37.71 -12.05
C CYS A 229 -24.12 37.07 -10.81
N PRO A 230 -24.44 37.52 -9.58
CA PRO A 230 -23.86 36.96 -8.35
C PRO A 230 -24.13 35.45 -8.18
N ASN A 231 -25.32 34.99 -8.54
CA ASN A 231 -25.65 33.56 -8.46
C ASN A 231 -24.86 32.71 -9.46
N CYS A 232 -24.47 33.29 -10.61
CA CYS A 232 -23.60 32.61 -11.57
C CYS A 232 -22.17 32.51 -11.06
N SER A 233 -21.65 33.53 -10.37
CA SER A 233 -20.29 33.49 -9.80
C SER A 233 -20.10 32.35 -8.79
N ALA A 234 -21.01 32.22 -7.83
CA ALA A 234 -20.93 31.16 -6.82
C ALA A 234 -21.04 29.75 -7.43
N LYS A 235 -21.86 29.61 -8.48
CA LYS A 235 -21.98 28.33 -9.20
C LYS A 235 -20.69 27.97 -9.93
N ILE A 236 -20.05 28.95 -10.58
CA ILE A 236 -18.77 28.77 -11.28
C ILE A 236 -17.67 28.42 -10.28
N GLU A 237 -17.58 29.12 -9.14
CA GLU A 237 -16.60 28.80 -8.09
C GLU A 237 -16.76 27.35 -7.63
N LYS A 238 -17.99 26.94 -7.32
CA LYS A 238 -18.26 25.57 -6.86
C LYS A 238 -17.86 24.53 -7.90
N GLU A 239 -18.33 24.67 -9.14
CA GLU A 239 -18.05 23.70 -10.20
C GLU A 239 -16.55 23.62 -10.53
N VAL A 240 -15.85 24.77 -10.55
CA VAL A 240 -14.40 24.81 -10.79
C VAL A 240 -13.60 24.28 -9.60
N GLY A 241 -14.08 24.50 -8.38
CA GLY A 241 -13.45 24.00 -7.15
C GLY A 241 -13.58 22.49 -6.96
N GLU A 242 -14.58 21.86 -7.58
CA GLU A 242 -14.77 20.41 -7.60
C GLU A 242 -13.91 19.71 -8.67
N LEU A 243 -13.21 20.46 -9.53
CA LEU A 243 -12.30 19.88 -10.52
C LEU A 243 -11.07 19.26 -9.85
N ASP A 244 -10.68 18.08 -10.33
CA ASP A 244 -9.54 17.34 -9.82
C ASP A 244 -8.26 18.18 -9.91
N GLY A 245 -7.53 18.29 -8.80
CA GLY A 245 -6.32 19.09 -8.63
C GLY A 245 -6.47 20.61 -8.57
N VAL A 246 -7.69 21.14 -8.50
CA VAL A 246 -7.95 22.53 -8.09
C VAL A 246 -7.95 22.63 -6.56
N THR A 247 -7.06 23.45 -6.02
CA THR A 247 -6.98 23.78 -4.59
C THR A 247 -7.90 24.93 -4.19
N SER A 248 -8.13 25.90 -5.08
CA SER A 248 -9.09 26.97 -4.84
C SER A 248 -9.57 27.60 -6.15
N SER A 249 -10.80 28.12 -6.13
CA SER A 249 -11.41 28.90 -7.21
C SER A 249 -12.06 30.14 -6.59
N THR A 250 -11.89 31.30 -7.21
CA THR A 250 -12.49 32.55 -6.72
C THR A 250 -12.84 33.46 -7.88
N VAL A 251 -14.08 33.93 -7.92
CA VAL A 251 -14.62 34.84 -8.92
C VAL A 251 -14.66 36.25 -8.35
N ASN A 252 -14.00 37.17 -9.04
CA ASN A 252 -14.12 38.60 -8.79
C ASN A 252 -15.06 39.22 -9.85
N LEU A 253 -16.30 39.50 -9.44
CA LEU A 253 -17.33 40.11 -10.30
C LEU A 253 -16.98 41.55 -10.72
N MET A 254 -16.28 42.31 -9.86
CA MET A 254 -15.89 43.69 -10.17
C MET A 254 -14.89 43.74 -11.32
N ASN A 255 -13.95 42.79 -11.32
CA ASN A 255 -12.91 42.67 -12.35
C ASN A 255 -13.26 41.67 -13.44
N GLN A 256 -14.42 41.02 -13.36
CA GLN A 256 -14.83 39.92 -14.25
C GLN A 256 -13.72 38.88 -14.43
N THR A 257 -13.16 38.38 -13.32
CA THR A 257 -12.06 37.40 -13.33
C THR A 257 -12.36 36.18 -12.49
N LEU A 258 -11.87 35.01 -12.90
CA LEU A 258 -11.81 33.79 -12.12
C LEU A 258 -10.34 33.46 -11.84
N THR A 259 -9.97 33.41 -10.57
CA THR A 259 -8.65 32.96 -10.12
C THR A 259 -8.77 31.50 -9.72
N VAL A 260 -7.91 30.65 -10.29
CA VAL A 260 -7.83 29.22 -9.96
C VAL A 260 -6.42 28.93 -9.46
N GLN A 261 -6.32 28.33 -8.28
CA GLN A 261 -5.07 27.74 -7.78
C GLN A 261 -5.16 26.23 -7.98
N ALA A 262 -4.20 25.66 -8.70
CA ALA A 262 -4.14 24.22 -8.95
C ALA A 262 -2.71 23.69 -8.82
N GLY A 263 -2.60 22.38 -8.60
CA GLY A 263 -1.33 21.66 -8.67
C GLY A 263 -0.72 21.74 -10.09
N THR A 264 0.61 21.71 -10.19
CA THR A 264 1.37 21.80 -11.45
C THR A 264 1.00 20.71 -12.46
N SER A 265 0.58 19.52 -12.00
CA SER A 265 0.12 18.40 -12.83
C SER A 265 -1.23 18.63 -13.52
N VAL A 266 -2.06 19.54 -13.00
CA VAL A 266 -3.43 19.80 -13.49
C VAL A 266 -3.52 21.09 -14.31
N ALA A 267 -2.61 22.04 -14.09
CA ALA A 267 -2.60 23.30 -14.84
C ALA A 267 -2.44 23.12 -16.37
N ALA A 268 -1.95 21.96 -16.81
CA ALA A 268 -1.80 21.59 -18.22
C ALA A 268 -3.11 21.09 -18.88
N SER A 269 -4.00 20.41 -18.15
CA SER A 269 -5.26 19.86 -18.69
C SER A 269 -6.41 20.86 -18.72
N LEU A 270 -6.32 21.97 -17.98
CA LEU A 270 -7.27 23.09 -18.03
C LEU A 270 -7.13 23.96 -19.31
N LEU A 271 -6.34 23.52 -20.30
CA LEU A 271 -6.01 24.26 -21.53
C LEU A 271 -6.68 23.71 -22.79
N ASP A 272 -7.34 22.55 -22.74
CA ASP A 272 -8.07 21.95 -23.87
C ASP A 272 -9.60 22.06 -23.71
#